data_AF-A0A329ZM48-F1
#
_entry.id   AF-A0A329ZM48-F1
#
_cell.length_a   1.000
_cell.length_b   1.000
_cell.length_c   1.000
_cell.angle_alpha   90.00
_cell.angle_beta   90.00
_cell.angle_gamma   90.00
#
_symmetry.space_group_name_H-M   'P 1'
#
loop_
_entity.id
_entity.type
_entity.pdbx_description
1 polymer ?
#
loop_
_entity_poly.entity_id
_entity_poly.type
_entity_poly.pdbx_seq_one_letter_code
_entity_poly.pdbx_strand_id
1 'polypeptide(L)'
;MKIDSNESLSEILKKQQYQLKLGVVFFLCSFENILIFCLTYLIFQWETMFFVVYSFGALIAYWALFKKTKGEQYDIFIFKLWCKMNRLIRLRIKERKNNAFGF
;
A
#
# COMPACT_ATOMS: atom_id res chain seq x y z
N MET A 1 -19.52 -1.99 -13.12
CA MET A 1 -19.36 -0.66 -12.49
C MET A 1 -20.52 0.19 -12.99
N LYS A 2 -21.55 0.42 -12.17
CA LYS A 2 -22.65 1.33 -12.51
C LYS A 2 -22.10 2.75 -12.39
N ILE A 3 -22.09 3.49 -13.50
CA ILE A 3 -21.71 4.90 -13.52
C ILE A 3 -22.99 5.64 -13.16
N ASP A 4 -23.08 6.16 -11.93
CA ASP A 4 -24.15 7.09 -11.56
C ASP A 4 -23.98 8.35 -12.41
N SER A 5 -25.00 8.68 -13.21
CA SER A 5 -24.96 9.73 -14.24
C SER A 5 -24.87 11.17 -13.71
N ASN A 6 -24.52 11.35 -12.43
CA ASN A 6 -24.42 12.64 -11.74
C ASN A 6 -23.02 12.93 -11.14
N GLU A 7 -22.03 12.02 -11.21
CA GLU A 7 -20.65 12.36 -10.81
C GLU A 7 -20.02 13.24 -11.89
N SER A 8 -19.55 14.44 -11.52
CA SER A 8 -18.88 15.32 -12.49
C SER A 8 -17.56 14.67 -12.94
N LEU A 9 -17.12 14.93 -14.18
CA LEU A 9 -15.84 14.46 -14.71
C LEU A 9 -14.67 14.71 -13.74
N SER A 10 -14.73 15.81 -12.99
CA SER A 10 -13.72 16.19 -11.99
C SER A 10 -13.67 15.25 -10.78
N GLU A 11 -14.80 14.68 -10.37
CA GLU A 11 -14.88 13.75 -9.24
C GLU A 11 -14.34 12.38 -9.61
N ILE A 12 -14.63 11.92 -10.83
CA ILE A 12 -14.08 10.67 -11.38
C ILE A 12 -12.56 10.76 -11.47
N LEU A 13 -12.03 11.87 -12.00
CA LEU A 13 -10.58 12.12 -12.08
C LEU A 13 -9.92 12.17 -10.70
N LYS A 14 -10.52 12.86 -9.72
CA LYS A 14 -10.00 12.91 -8.34
C LYS A 14 -9.99 11.53 -7.68
N LYS A 15 -11.04 10.73 -7.87
CA LYS A 15 -11.14 9.37 -7.34
C LYS A 15 -10.09 8.44 -7.93
N GLN A 16 -9.87 8.50 -9.24
CA GLN A 16 -8.83 7.72 -9.91
C GLN A 16 -7.42 8.16 -9.54
N GLN A 17 -7.15 9.47 -9.45
CA GLN A 17 -5.86 9.99 -8.97
C GLN A 17 -5.59 9.58 -7.52
N TYR A 18 -6.62 9.61 -6.66
CA TYR A 18 -6.50 9.17 -5.27
C TYR A 18 -6.16 7.67 -5.20
N GLN A 19 -6.83 6.83 -5.99
CA GLN A 19 -6.54 5.40 -6.10
C GLN A 19 -5.11 5.13 -6.61
N LEU A 20 -4.65 5.87 -7.63
CA LEU A 20 -3.27 5.81 -8.13
C LEU A 20 -2.27 6.18 -7.04
N LYS A 21 -2.48 7.32 -6.36
CA LYS A 21 -1.55 7.83 -5.34
C LYS A 21 -1.45 6.90 -4.13
N LEU A 22 -2.57 6.35 -3.67
CA LEU A 22 -2.57 5.30 -2.64
C LEU A 22 -1.87 4.04 -3.13
N GLY A 23 -2.16 3.59 -4.35
CA GLY A 23 -1.55 2.40 -4.94
C GLY A 23 -0.03 2.50 -5.04
N VAL A 24 0.52 3.65 -5.42
CA VAL A 24 1.98 3.87 -5.50
C VAL A 24 2.62 3.77 -4.11
N VAL A 25 2.10 4.49 -3.12
CA VAL A 25 2.65 4.48 -1.75
C VAL A 25 2.62 3.06 -1.19
N PHE A 26 1.51 2.35 -1.41
CA PHE A 26 1.34 0.98 -0.96
C PHE A 26 2.25 -0.02 -1.66
N PHE A 27 2.46 0.14 -2.97
CA PHE A 27 3.42 -0.66 -3.72
C PHE A 27 4.84 -0.42 -3.21
N LEU A 28 5.23 0.85 -3.01
CA LEU A 28 6.56 1.22 -2.54
C LEU A 28 6.85 0.65 -1.13
N CYS A 29 5.85 0.69 -0.25
CA CYS A 29 5.93 0.14 1.11
C CYS A 29 5.61 -1.37 1.19
N SER A 30 5.38 -2.06 0.08
CA SER A 30 5.13 -3.50 0.10
C SER A 30 6.40 -4.26 0.49
N PHE A 31 6.23 -5.38 1.18
CA PHE A 31 7.37 -6.19 1.63
C PHE A 31 8.21 -6.66 0.44
N GLU A 32 7.56 -7.05 -0.64
CA GLU A 32 8.16 -7.48 -1.89
C GLU A 32 9.03 -6.37 -2.50
N ASN A 33 8.54 -5.14 -2.53
CA ASN A 33 9.28 -4.01 -3.11
C ASN A 33 10.46 -3.58 -2.23
N ILE A 34 10.31 -3.64 -0.90
CA ILE A 34 11.41 -3.39 0.04
C ILE A 34 12.50 -4.47 -0.11
N LEU A 35 12.10 -5.73 -0.26
CA LEU A 35 13.04 -6.84 -0.45
C LEU A 35 13.79 -6.69 -1.78
N ILE A 36 13.11 -6.34 -2.86
CA ILE A 36 13.73 -6.06 -4.16
C ILE A 36 14.70 -4.86 -4.06
N PHE A 37 14.32 -3.80 -3.35
CA PHE A 37 15.20 -2.64 -3.11
C PHE A 37 16.50 -3.07 -2.40
N CYS A 38 16.40 -3.84 -1.32
CA CYS A 38 17.57 -4.33 -0.60
C CYS A 38 18.45 -5.24 -1.47
N LEU A 39 17.85 -6.14 -2.26
CA LEU A 39 18.61 -7.01 -3.17
C LEU A 39 19.32 -6.23 -4.27
N THR A 40 18.62 -5.27 -4.90
CA THR A 40 19.24 -4.44 -5.95
C THR A 40 20.35 -3.56 -5.38
N TYR A 41 20.21 -3.06 -4.15
CA TYR A 41 21.25 -2.29 -3.48
C TYR A 41 22.52 -3.11 -3.23
N LEU A 42 22.39 -4.40 -2.88
CA LEU A 42 23.54 -5.28 -2.67
C LEU A 42 24.27 -5.67 -3.96
N ILE A 43 23.58 -5.67 -5.11
CA ILE A 43 24.14 -6.08 -6.40
C ILE A 43 24.92 -4.93 -7.06
N PHE A 44 24.41 -3.69 -6.96
CA PHE A 44 24.99 -2.55 -7.66
C PHE A 44 25.93 -1.77 -6.75
N GLN A 45 27.23 -1.72 -7.11
CA GLN A 45 28.24 -0.96 -6.35
C GLN A 45 28.16 0.56 -6.60
N TRP A 46 27.49 0.99 -7.67
CA TRP A 46 27.40 2.39 -8.08
C TRP A 46 26.01 2.93 -7.74
N GLU A 47 25.94 3.89 -6.82
CA GLU A 47 24.67 4.44 -6.31
C GLU A 47 23.76 4.97 -7.42
N THR A 48 24.32 5.67 -8.41
CA THR A 48 23.58 6.18 -9.57
C THR A 48 22.97 5.06 -10.41
N MET A 49 23.71 3.99 -10.65
CA MET A 49 23.21 2.85 -11.43
C MET A 49 22.13 2.09 -10.66
N PHE A 50 22.29 1.95 -9.35
CA PHE A 50 21.27 1.42 -8.46
C PHE A 50 19.96 2.19 -8.57
N PHE A 51 19.99 3.52 -8.40
CA PHE A 51 18.77 4.34 -8.45
C PHE A 51 18.07 4.25 -9.80
N VAL A 52 18.82 4.25 -10.91
CA VAL A 52 18.23 4.15 -12.25
C VAL A 52 17.56 2.79 -12.44
N VAL A 53 18.27 1.69 -12.17
CA VAL A 53 17.76 0.33 -12.38
C VAL A 53 16.58 0.05 -11.46
N TYR A 54 16.69 0.42 -10.18
CA TYR A 54 15.60 0.25 -9.22
C TYR A 54 14.37 1.06 -9.62
N SER A 55 14.53 2.35 -9.92
CA SER A 55 13.38 3.22 -10.25
C SER A 55 12.68 2.76 -11.52
N PHE A 56 13.43 2.36 -12.54
CA PHE A 56 12.86 1.86 -13.80
C PHE A 56 12.16 0.51 -13.60
N GLY A 57 12.76 -0.40 -12.84
CA GLY A 57 12.16 -1.69 -12.50
C GLY A 57 10.90 -1.54 -11.64
N ALA A 58 10.93 -0.66 -10.64
CA ALA A 58 9.79 -0.35 -9.78
C ALA A 58 8.62 0.26 -10.57
N LEU A 59 8.90 1.14 -11.55
CA LEU A 59 7.90 1.70 -12.46
C LEU A 59 7.22 0.63 -13.31
N ILE A 60 8.01 -0.28 -13.90
CA ILE A 60 7.49 -1.38 -14.72
C ILE A 60 6.67 -2.35 -13.88
N ALA A 61 7.17 -2.72 -12.70
CA ALA A 61 6.47 -3.58 -11.76
C ALA A 61 5.15 -2.95 -11.30
N TYR A 62 5.17 -1.67 -10.94
CA TYR A 62 3.97 -0.92 -10.58
C TYR A 62 2.96 -0.89 -11.73
N TRP A 63 3.40 -0.59 -12.95
CA TRP A 63 2.52 -0.57 -14.13
C TRP A 63 1.88 -1.94 -14.41
N ALA A 64 2.68 -3.01 -14.37
CA ALA A 64 2.19 -4.38 -14.58
C ALA A 64 1.17 -4.79 -13.51
N LEU A 65 1.44 -4.41 -12.26
CA LEU A 65 0.64 -4.75 -11.10
C LEU A 65 -0.67 -3.94 -11.08
N PHE A 66 -0.64 -2.65 -11.43
CA PHE A 66 -1.82 -1.82 -11.62
C PHE A 66 -2.71 -2.33 -12.77
N LYS A 67 -2.10 -2.77 -13.88
CA LYS A 67 -2.81 -3.39 -15.00
C LYS A 67 -3.47 -4.71 -14.58
N LYS A 68 -2.80 -5.49 -13.73
CA LYS A 68 -3.32 -6.78 -13.21
C LYS A 68 -4.47 -6.59 -12.22
N THR A 69 -4.39 -5.61 -11.33
CA THR A 69 -5.46 -5.34 -10.36
C THR A 69 -6.62 -4.52 -10.90
N LYS A 70 -6.55 -4.02 -12.14
CA LYS A 70 -7.61 -3.21 -12.78
C LYS A 70 -8.06 -2.02 -11.90
N GLY A 71 -7.15 -1.48 -11.09
CA GLY A 71 -7.45 -0.39 -10.14
C GLY A 71 -8.11 -0.81 -8.82
N GLU A 72 -8.28 -2.11 -8.56
CA GLU A 72 -8.64 -2.59 -7.22
C GLU A 72 -7.48 -2.36 -6.24
N GLN A 73 -7.83 -2.03 -4.99
CA GLN A 73 -6.84 -1.76 -3.94
C GLN A 73 -5.99 -3.01 -3.72
N TYR A 74 -4.67 -2.85 -3.85
CA TYR A 74 -3.71 -3.92 -3.62
C TYR A 74 -3.85 -4.40 -2.16
N ASP A 75 -3.99 -5.70 -1.96
CA ASP A 75 -4.24 -6.29 -0.64
C ASP A 75 -2.91 -6.45 0.10
N ILE A 76 -2.61 -5.52 1.01
CA ILE A 76 -1.27 -5.40 1.61
C ILE A 76 -1.21 -6.17 2.91
N PHE A 77 -0.27 -7.10 2.97
CA PHE A 77 0.03 -7.88 4.17
C PHE A 77 0.37 -7.00 5.39
N ILE A 78 1.16 -5.93 5.21
CA ILE A 78 1.53 -5.00 6.28
C ILE A 78 0.32 -4.28 6.84
N PHE A 79 -0.62 -3.83 6.00
CA PHE A 79 -1.83 -3.14 6.48
C PHE A 79 -2.76 -4.11 7.22
N LYS A 80 -2.89 -5.36 6.74
CA LYS A 80 -3.56 -6.43 7.47
C LYS A 80 -2.91 -6.71 8.82
N LEU A 81 -1.58 -6.74 8.87
CA LEU A 81 -0.82 -6.96 10.10
C LEU A 81 -1.03 -5.79 11.07
N TRP A 82 -0.97 -4.55 10.60
CA TRP A 82 -1.17 -3.34 11.39
C TRP A 82 -2.60 -3.22 11.92
N CYS A 83 -3.60 -3.59 11.10
CA CYS A 83 -5.00 -3.70 11.54
C CYS A 83 -5.18 -4.80 12.60
N LYS A 84 -4.53 -5.95 12.44
CA LYS A 84 -4.54 -7.02 13.46
C LYS A 84 -3.90 -6.55 14.77
N MET A 85 -2.76 -5.86 14.72
CA MET A 85 -2.10 -5.30 15.91
C MET A 85 -2.98 -4.26 16.61
N ASN A 86 -3.56 -3.32 15.87
CA ASN A 86 -4.47 -2.32 16.42
C ASN A 86 -5.72 -2.95 17.05
N ARG A 87 -6.25 -4.02 16.44
CA ARG A 87 -7.36 -4.78 17.01
C ARG A 87 -6.98 -5.43 18.34
N LEU A 88 -5.80 -6.05 18.43
CA LEU A 88 -5.31 -6.66 19.66
C LEU A 88 -5.08 -5.62 20.78
N ILE A 89 -4.53 -4.46 20.45
CA ILE A 89 -4.32 -3.37 21.41
C ILE A 89 -5.67 -2.87 21.96
N ARG A 90 -6.67 -2.67 21.09
CA ARG A 90 -8.02 -2.23 21.53
C ARG A 90 -8.69 -3.26 22.44
N LEU A 91 -8.54 -4.56 22.15
CA LEU A 91 -9.09 -5.62 22.99
C LEU A 91 -8.45 -5.61 24.39
N ARG A 92 -7.11 -5.49 24.47
CA ARG A 92 -6.41 -5.39 25.77
C ARG A 92 -6.80 -4.14 26.57
N ILE A 93 -7.03 -3.00 25.91
CA ILE A 93 -7.51 -1.79 26.58
C ILE A 93 -8.93 -1.99 27.12
N LYS A 94 -9.80 -2.69 26.37
CA LYS A 94 -11.16 -3.00 26.79
C LYS A 94 -11.18 -3.97 27.99
N GLU A 95 -10.36 -5.00 27.99
CA GLU A 95 -10.20 -5.93 29.12
C GLU A 95 -9.70 -5.22 30.39
N ARG A 96 -8.70 -4.34 30.27
CA ARG A 96 -8.23 -3.53 31.41
C ARG A 96 -9.33 -2.63 31.98
N LYS A 97 -10.16 -2.01 31.13
CA LYS A 97 -11.30 -1.21 31.58
C LYS A 97 -12.35 -2.04 32.30
N ASN A 98 -12.68 -3.24 31.80
CA ASN A 98 -13.65 -4.12 32.45
C ASN A 98 -13.15 -4.65 33.80
N ASN A 99 -11.87 -4.97 33.92
CA ASN A 99 -11.28 -5.39 35.20
C ASN A 99 -11.11 -4.23 36.20
N ALA A 100 -10.95 -2.99 35.72
CA ALA A 100 -10.83 -1.80 36.57
C ALA A 100 -12.19 -1.28 37.08
N PHE A 101 -13.29 -1.59 36.40
CA PHE A 101 -14.66 -1.21 36.76
C PHE A 101 -15.49 -2.41 37.25
N GLY A 102 -14.85 -3.38 37.92
CA GLY A 102 -15.47 -4.62 38.39
C GLY A 102 -16.89 -4.47 38.90
N PHE A 103 -17.83 -5.01 38.13
CA PHE A 103 -19.05 -5.65 38.61
C PHE A 103 -18.73 -7.13 38.87
#